data_AF-A0A1G9C1S4-F1
#
_entry.id   AF-A0A1G9C1S4-F1
#
_cell.length_a   1.000
_cell.length_b   1.000
_cell.length_c   1.000
_cell.angle_alpha   90.00
_cell.angle_beta   90.00
_cell.angle_gamma   90.00
#
_symmetry.space_group_name_H-M   'P 1'
#
loop_
_entity.id
_entity.type
_entity.pdbx_description
1 polymer ?
#
loop_
_entity_poly.entity_id
_entity_poly.type
_entity_poly.pdbx_seq_one_letter_code
_entity_poly.pdbx_strand_id
1 'polypeptide(L)'
;MSRQNRLKYELHNILSGKSKVRFRTIIQTIAGYLKNGETTGRTIEIEKHFKSEEAKRLENYITQSNLWVRDIDLSQYVSEGAEQKVYLKDSENVLKLNDSIYYTSWKDYFYNLLLHNYFFPDTAYELIGFTKDNDILYCVVQQSYVAIQ
;
A
#
# COMPACT_ATOMS: atom_id res chain seq x y z
N MET A 1 -29.44 -12.13 7.66
CA MET A 1 -28.44 -11.02 7.77
C MET A 1 -28.67 -10.08 6.59
N SER A 2 -28.82 -8.77 6.80
CA SER A 2 -29.01 -7.82 5.69
C SER A 2 -27.75 -7.74 4.80
N ARG A 3 -27.91 -7.39 3.52
CA ARG A 3 -26.79 -7.23 2.57
C ARG A 3 -25.73 -6.25 3.09
N GLN A 4 -26.17 -5.16 3.75
CA GLN A 4 -25.30 -4.17 4.37
C GLN A 4 -24.48 -4.74 5.54
N ASN A 5 -25.10 -5.57 6.40
CA ASN A 5 -24.40 -6.21 7.51
C ASN A 5 -23.36 -7.23 7.04
N ARG A 6 -23.63 -7.91 5.92
CA ARG A 6 -22.66 -8.83 5.31
C ARG A 6 -21.46 -8.08 4.74
N LEU A 7 -21.67 -6.99 4.00
CA LEU A 7 -20.57 -6.18 3.46
C LEU A 7 -19.69 -5.61 4.57
N LYS A 8 -20.29 -5.05 5.63
CA LYS A 8 -19.54 -4.53 6.78
C LYS A 8 -18.68 -5.62 7.45
N TYR A 9 -19.22 -6.84 7.56
CA TYR A 9 -18.50 -7.98 8.11
C TYR A 9 -17.33 -8.42 7.23
N GLU A 10 -17.53 -8.47 5.92
CA GLU A 10 -16.47 -8.80 4.96
C GLU A 10 -15.32 -7.78 4.98
N LEU A 11 -15.65 -6.48 4.94
CA LEU A 11 -14.65 -5.40 5.04
C LEU A 11 -13.86 -5.45 6.34
N HIS A 12 -14.55 -5.65 7.47
CA HIS A 12 -13.90 -5.79 8.77
C HIS A 12 -12.90 -6.96 8.78
N ASN A 13 -13.29 -8.11 8.21
CA ASN A 13 -12.42 -9.29 8.17
C ASN A 13 -11.20 -9.08 7.27
N ILE A 14 -11.36 -8.33 6.19
CA ILE A 14 -10.26 -7.95 5.30
C ILE A 14 -9.25 -7.07 6.02
N LEU A 15 -9.71 -6.00 6.67
CA LEU A 15 -8.84 -5.06 7.38
C LEU A 15 -8.20 -5.69 8.63
N SER A 16 -8.89 -6.64 9.26
CA SER A 16 -8.40 -7.35 10.45
C SER A 16 -7.45 -8.51 10.15
N GLY A 17 -7.10 -8.78 8.89
CA GLY A 17 -6.24 -9.91 8.53
C GLY A 17 -6.91 -11.28 8.66
N LYS A 18 -8.23 -11.35 8.83
CA LYS A 18 -8.97 -12.62 9.04
C LYS A 18 -9.40 -13.31 7.74
N SER A 19 -9.23 -12.65 6.59
CA SER A 19 -9.56 -13.18 5.26
C SER A 19 -8.30 -13.40 4.43
N LYS A 20 -8.12 -14.62 3.89
CA LYS A 20 -7.03 -14.99 2.98
C LYS A 20 -7.47 -14.75 1.53
N VAL A 21 -6.92 -13.73 0.88
CA VAL A 21 -7.15 -13.42 -0.55
C VAL A 21 -5.80 -13.10 -1.20
N ARG A 22 -5.72 -13.28 -2.53
CA ARG A 22 -4.56 -12.98 -3.38
C ARG A 22 -3.92 -11.63 -3.03
N PHE A 23 -2.60 -11.60 -2.91
CA PHE A 23 -1.76 -10.41 -2.64
C PHE A 23 -1.99 -9.66 -1.32
N ARG A 24 -2.82 -10.16 -0.40
CA ARG A 24 -3.13 -9.44 0.86
C ARG A 24 -2.18 -9.71 2.01
N THR A 25 -1.52 -10.86 2.06
CA THR A 25 -0.83 -11.33 3.28
C THR A 25 0.25 -10.35 3.74
N ILE A 26 1.10 -9.88 2.83
CA ILE A 26 2.16 -8.92 3.17
C ILE A 26 1.61 -7.54 3.56
N ILE A 27 0.57 -7.07 2.86
CA ILE A 27 -0.09 -5.78 3.16
C ILE A 27 -0.75 -5.82 4.54
N GLN A 28 -1.44 -6.92 4.86
CA GLN A 28 -2.08 -7.13 6.17
C GLN A 28 -1.05 -7.24 7.29
N THR A 29 0.07 -7.95 7.05
CA THR A 29 1.15 -8.07 8.05
C THR A 29 1.75 -6.70 8.36
N ILE A 30 2.07 -5.89 7.34
CA ILE A 30 2.65 -4.56 7.52
C ILE A 30 1.64 -3.64 8.23
N ALA A 31 0.38 -3.61 7.78
CA ALA A 31 -0.66 -2.80 8.42
C ALA A 31 -0.87 -3.19 9.90
N GLY A 32 -0.82 -4.49 10.22
CA GLY A 32 -0.87 -5.00 11.58
C GLY A 32 0.34 -4.58 12.43
N TYR A 33 1.54 -4.62 11.87
CA TYR A 33 2.77 -4.15 12.53
C TYR A 33 2.69 -2.66 12.91
N LEU A 34 2.17 -1.83 12.00
CA LEU A 34 2.03 -0.39 12.23
C LEU A 34 0.99 -0.07 13.31
N LYS A 35 -0.18 -0.73 13.25
CA LYS A 35 -1.28 -0.61 14.24
C LYS A 35 -0.81 -0.80 15.68
N ASN A 36 0.11 -1.73 15.93
CA ASN A 36 0.59 -2.04 17.29
C ASN A 36 1.38 -0.90 17.95
N GLY A 37 1.68 0.20 17.24
CA GLY A 37 2.30 1.38 17.84
C GLY A 37 1.50 2.67 17.62
N GLU A 38 0.18 2.57 17.46
CA GLU A 38 -0.70 3.74 17.44
C GLU A 38 -1.21 4.14 18.84
N THR A 39 -1.21 5.45 19.11
CA THR A 39 -1.96 6.10 20.20
C THR A 39 -3.15 6.89 19.63
N THR A 40 -4.30 6.86 20.32
CA THR A 40 -5.56 7.48 19.88
C THR A 40 -5.67 8.96 20.22
N GLY A 41 -6.16 9.79 19.28
CA GLY A 41 -6.51 11.21 19.46
C GLY A 41 -5.35 12.17 19.14
N ARG A 42 -5.33 12.77 17.95
CA ARG A 42 -4.22 13.62 17.49
C ARG A 42 -4.72 14.84 16.70
N THR A 43 -4.03 15.98 16.85
CA THR A 43 -4.20 17.21 16.06
C THR A 43 -3.32 17.17 14.79
N ILE A 44 -3.55 18.05 13.81
CA ILE A 44 -2.86 18.05 12.49
C ILE A 44 -1.33 18.05 12.58
N GLU A 45 -0.73 18.82 13.49
CA GLU A 45 0.74 18.81 13.68
C GLU A 45 1.23 17.46 14.24
N ILE A 46 0.45 16.87 15.14
CA ILE A 46 0.72 15.54 15.70
C ILE A 46 0.54 14.45 14.62
N GLU A 47 -0.37 14.62 13.65
CA GLU A 47 -0.54 13.70 12.52
C GLU A 47 0.69 13.68 11.60
N LYS A 48 1.25 14.86 11.26
CA LYS A 48 2.49 14.93 10.47
C LYS A 48 3.67 14.28 11.20
N HIS A 49 3.83 14.57 12.49
CA HIS A 49 4.86 13.93 13.30
C HIS A 49 4.66 12.41 13.34
N PHE A 50 3.43 11.97 13.58
CA PHE A 50 3.08 10.55 13.63
C PHE A 50 3.40 9.82 12.33
N LYS A 51 3.02 10.39 11.18
CA LYS A 51 3.32 9.78 9.88
C LYS A 51 4.83 9.62 9.65
N SER A 52 5.63 10.57 10.13
CA SER A 52 7.10 10.46 10.06
C SER A 52 7.65 9.37 10.97
N GLU A 53 7.08 9.16 12.17
CA GLU A 53 7.46 8.06 13.06
C GLU A 53 7.04 6.71 12.50
N GLU A 54 5.85 6.66 11.89
CA GLU A 54 5.34 5.47 11.22
C GLU A 54 6.22 5.09 10.03
N ALA A 55 6.66 6.07 9.23
CA ALA A 55 7.64 5.85 8.15
C ALA A 55 8.94 5.24 8.68
N LYS A 56 9.49 5.75 9.78
CA LYS A 56 10.71 5.17 10.41
C LYS A 56 10.49 3.72 10.86
N ARG A 57 9.34 3.43 11.48
CA ARG A 57 8.99 2.05 11.88
C ARG A 57 8.85 1.14 10.67
N LEU A 58 8.24 1.64 9.60
CA LEU A 58 8.12 0.92 8.34
C LEU A 58 9.49 0.65 7.72
N GLU A 59 10.39 1.62 7.63
CA GLU A 59 11.77 1.43 7.13
C GLU A 59 12.56 0.37 7.91
N ASN A 60 12.41 0.37 9.24
CA ASN A 60 13.01 -0.67 10.08
C ASN A 60 12.46 -2.06 9.73
N TYR A 61 11.13 -2.18 9.60
CA TYR A 61 10.50 -3.44 9.21
C TYR A 61 10.93 -3.91 7.81
N ILE A 62 10.99 -2.99 6.84
CA ILE A 62 11.42 -3.27 5.46
C ILE A 62 12.84 -3.83 5.46
N THR A 63 13.73 -3.21 6.23
CA THR A 63 15.13 -3.65 6.35
C THR A 63 15.24 -5.02 7.00
N GLN A 64 14.53 -5.24 8.12
CA GLN A 64 14.53 -6.52 8.83
C GLN A 64 13.91 -7.66 8.02
N SER A 65 12.93 -7.34 7.17
CA SER A 65 12.20 -8.31 6.35
C SER A 65 12.77 -8.45 4.93
N ASN A 66 13.86 -7.75 4.61
CA ASN A 66 14.50 -7.71 3.28
C ASN A 66 13.51 -7.36 2.14
N LEU A 67 12.69 -6.31 2.33
CA LEU A 67 11.66 -5.88 1.37
C LEU A 67 12.09 -4.69 0.50
N TRP A 68 13.38 -4.37 0.46
CA TRP A 68 13.93 -3.31 -0.39
C TRP A 68 14.02 -3.77 -1.85
N VAL A 69 13.42 -2.99 -2.75
CA VAL A 69 13.49 -3.16 -4.22
C VAL A 69 14.50 -2.16 -4.76
N ARG A 70 15.60 -2.67 -5.30
CA ARG A 70 16.71 -1.86 -5.84
C ARG A 70 16.70 -1.77 -7.36
N ASP A 71 16.13 -2.77 -8.02
CA ASP A 71 16.20 -2.94 -9.47
C ASP A 71 14.90 -2.49 -10.14
N ILE A 72 14.58 -1.19 -10.04
CA ILE A 72 13.47 -0.58 -10.79
C ILE A 72 14.06 0.08 -12.03
N ASP A 73 13.62 -0.34 -13.22
CA ASP A 73 14.03 0.31 -14.46
C ASP A 73 13.30 1.66 -14.62
N LEU A 74 13.96 2.72 -14.15
CA LEU A 74 13.42 4.08 -14.23
C LEU A 74 13.30 4.60 -15.67
N SER A 75 13.96 3.96 -16.65
CA SER A 75 13.85 4.34 -18.07
C SER A 75 12.46 4.03 -18.65
N GLN A 76 11.72 3.10 -18.02
CA GLN A 76 10.38 2.69 -18.41
C GLN A 76 9.27 3.63 -17.89
N TYR A 77 9.62 4.87 -17.52
CA TYR A 77 8.66 5.84 -17.04
C TYR A 77 7.52 6.10 -18.04
N VAL A 78 6.28 6.01 -17.56
CA VAL A 78 5.06 6.23 -18.36
C VAL A 78 4.44 7.57 -18.01
N SER A 79 4.18 7.78 -16.73
CA SER A 79 3.47 8.95 -16.23
C SER A 79 3.68 9.15 -14.73
N GLU A 80 3.51 10.39 -14.30
CA GLU A 80 3.45 10.82 -12.91
C GLU A 80 2.13 11.54 -12.74
N GLY A 81 1.20 10.88 -12.07
CA GLY A 81 0.03 11.56 -11.51
C GLY A 81 0.40 12.15 -10.16
N ALA A 82 -0.48 13.00 -9.63
CA ALA A 82 -0.29 13.55 -8.29
C ALA A 82 -0.03 12.44 -7.26
N GLU A 83 -0.76 11.32 -7.34
CA GLU A 83 -0.71 10.24 -6.36
C GLU A 83 0.41 9.21 -6.53
N GLN A 84 0.95 9.01 -7.74
CA GLN A 84 1.88 7.90 -8.01
C GLN A 84 2.66 8.06 -9.32
N LYS A 85 3.90 7.57 -9.32
CA LYS A 85 4.75 7.40 -10.50
C LYS A 85 4.52 6.02 -11.10
N VAL A 86 4.39 5.92 -12.43
CA VAL A 86 4.07 4.69 -13.16
C VAL A 86 5.20 4.34 -14.13
N TYR A 87 5.63 3.08 -14.11
CA TYR A 87 6.69 2.53 -14.95
C TYR A 87 6.20 1.25 -15.65
N LEU A 88 6.55 1.04 -16.92
CA LEU A 88 6.32 -0.24 -17.59
C LEU A 88 7.21 -1.29 -16.93
N LYS A 89 6.64 -2.47 -16.66
CA LYS A 89 7.41 -3.63 -16.21
C LYS A 89 7.60 -4.63 -17.34
N ASP A 90 6.51 -4.95 -18.02
CA ASP A 90 6.44 -5.89 -19.13
C ASP A 90 5.20 -5.55 -19.99
N SER A 91 4.86 -6.41 -20.95
CA SER A 91 3.71 -6.19 -21.86
C SER A 91 2.35 -6.20 -21.16
N GLU A 92 2.27 -6.73 -19.93
CA GLU A 92 1.02 -6.97 -19.21
C GLU A 92 0.92 -6.20 -17.89
N ASN A 93 2.02 -5.61 -17.39
CA ASN A 93 2.08 -5.03 -16.06
C ASN A 93 2.81 -3.70 -15.99
N VAL A 94 2.38 -2.88 -15.02
CA VAL A 94 3.08 -1.67 -14.58
C VAL A 94 3.56 -1.80 -13.14
N LEU A 95 4.64 -1.11 -12.82
CA LEU A 95 5.03 -0.77 -11.47
C LEU A 95 4.51 0.63 -11.12
N LYS A 96 3.97 0.77 -9.91
CA LYS A 96 3.57 2.06 -9.35
C LYS A 96 4.29 2.33 -8.05
N LEU A 97 4.84 3.53 -7.94
CA LEU A 97 5.53 4.03 -6.75
C LEU A 97 4.65 5.09 -6.10
N ASN A 98 4.29 4.86 -4.84
CA ASN A 98 3.46 5.77 -4.04
C ASN A 98 4.17 6.11 -2.72
N ASP A 99 4.33 7.39 -2.43
CA ASP A 99 4.99 7.91 -1.21
C ASP A 99 4.01 8.13 -0.03
N SER A 100 2.76 7.72 -0.23
CA SER A 100 1.63 7.92 0.66
C SER A 100 1.24 9.39 0.90
N ILE A 101 1.74 10.40 0.17
CA ILE A 101 1.58 11.82 0.53
C ILE A 101 0.11 12.26 0.68
N TYR A 102 -0.80 11.67 -0.09
CA TYR A 102 -2.25 11.92 -0.03
C TYR A 102 -3.01 11.17 1.09
N TYR A 103 -2.29 10.37 1.88
CA TYR A 103 -2.85 9.62 3.00
C TYR A 103 -2.41 10.20 4.33
N THR A 104 -3.29 10.13 5.33
CA THR A 104 -3.02 10.57 6.71
C THR A 104 -1.93 9.74 7.39
N SER A 105 -1.76 8.48 6.99
CA SER A 105 -0.75 7.54 7.52
C SER A 105 -0.40 6.47 6.47
N TRP A 106 0.74 5.79 6.64
CA TRP A 106 1.10 4.60 5.86
C TRP A 106 0.11 3.46 6.07
N LYS A 107 -0.38 3.27 7.30
CA LYS A 107 -1.45 2.30 7.58
C LYS A 107 -2.72 2.61 6.77
N ASP A 108 -3.12 3.87 6.67
CA ASP A 108 -4.28 4.25 5.86
C ASP A 108 -4.06 3.98 4.38
N TYR A 109 -2.84 4.20 3.87
CA TYR A 109 -2.47 3.79 2.52
C TYR A 109 -2.61 2.26 2.31
N PHE A 110 -2.08 1.44 3.23
CA PHE A 110 -2.22 -0.02 3.11
C PHE A 110 -3.67 -0.50 3.21
N TYR A 111 -4.50 0.13 4.04
CA TYR A 111 -5.93 -0.16 4.07
C TYR A 111 -6.62 0.20 2.75
N ASN A 112 -6.23 1.31 2.11
CA ASN A 112 -6.73 1.66 0.79
C ASN A 112 -6.32 0.63 -0.27
N LEU A 113 -5.09 0.11 -0.26
CA LEU A 113 -4.70 -1.00 -1.14
C LEU A 113 -5.57 -2.24 -0.91
N LEU A 114 -5.84 -2.60 0.35
CA LEU A 114 -6.72 -3.72 0.67
C LEU A 114 -8.14 -3.49 0.16
N LEU A 115 -8.70 -2.29 0.33
CA LEU A 115 -10.04 -1.97 -0.14
C LEU A 115 -10.10 -1.97 -1.67
N HIS A 116 -9.12 -1.36 -2.35
CA HIS A 116 -9.00 -1.38 -3.81
C HIS A 116 -9.03 -2.82 -4.33
N ASN A 117 -8.17 -3.70 -3.78
CA ASN A 117 -8.10 -5.10 -4.20
C ASN A 117 -9.38 -5.90 -3.90
N TYR A 118 -10.28 -5.39 -3.04
CA TYR A 118 -11.57 -6.04 -2.76
C TYR A 118 -12.61 -5.62 -3.78
N PHE A 119 -12.67 -4.31 -4.07
CA PHE A 119 -13.65 -3.75 -5.01
C PHE A 119 -13.28 -3.94 -6.48
N PHE A 120 -11.98 -4.02 -6.78
CA PHE A 120 -11.46 -4.08 -8.15
C PHE A 120 -10.44 -5.23 -8.30
N PRO A 121 -10.86 -6.49 -8.16
CA PRO A 121 -9.97 -7.65 -8.22
C PRO A 121 -9.19 -7.77 -9.54
N ASP A 122 -9.77 -7.32 -10.65
CA ASP A 122 -9.13 -7.34 -11.98
C ASP A 122 -7.95 -6.36 -12.08
N THR A 123 -7.89 -5.37 -11.19
CA THR A 123 -6.81 -4.37 -11.12
C THR A 123 -6.12 -4.39 -9.76
N ALA A 124 -6.14 -5.55 -9.09
CA ALA A 124 -5.56 -5.70 -7.77
C ALA A 124 -4.06 -5.38 -7.79
N TYR A 125 -3.64 -4.62 -6.78
CA TYR A 125 -2.25 -4.30 -6.52
C TYR A 125 -1.56 -5.45 -5.80
N GLU A 126 -0.43 -5.89 -6.35
CA GLU A 126 0.51 -6.76 -5.67
C GLU A 126 1.63 -5.92 -5.05
N LEU A 127 1.81 -5.99 -3.73
CA LEU A 127 2.93 -5.33 -3.08
C LEU A 127 4.23 -6.07 -3.38
N ILE A 128 5.13 -5.44 -4.13
CA ILE A 128 6.44 -5.98 -4.51
C ILE A 128 7.47 -5.67 -3.43
N GLY A 129 7.38 -4.50 -2.82
CA GLY A 129 8.28 -4.06 -1.76
C GLY A 129 8.36 -2.55 -1.70
N PHE A 130 9.52 -2.03 -1.32
CA PHE A 130 9.72 -0.61 -1.09
C PHE A 130 11.03 -0.13 -1.70
N THR A 131 11.06 1.11 -2.14
CA THR A 131 12.29 1.77 -2.60
C THR A 131 12.41 3.14 -1.95
N LYS A 132 13.60 3.74 -2.03
CA LYS A 132 13.87 5.08 -1.49
C LYS A 132 14.60 5.89 -2.53
N ASP A 133 14.08 7.07 -2.82
CA ASP A 133 14.69 8.04 -3.74
C ASP A 133 14.63 9.43 -3.11
N ASN A 134 15.75 10.14 -3.08
CA ASN A 134 15.88 11.46 -2.45
C ASN A 134 15.26 11.55 -1.04
N ASP A 135 15.54 10.54 -0.21
CA ASP A 135 14.98 10.35 1.14
C ASP A 135 13.46 10.14 1.24
N ILE A 136 12.76 10.06 0.11
CA ILE A 136 11.34 9.74 0.05
C ILE A 136 11.17 8.22 -0.05
N LEU A 137 10.44 7.65 0.91
CA LEU A 137 10.06 6.24 0.91
C LEU A 137 8.88 6.04 -0.06
N TYR A 138 9.02 5.10 -0.99
CA TYR A 138 7.97 4.69 -1.91
C TYR A 138 7.58 3.23 -1.68
N CYS A 139 6.29 2.98 -1.60
CA CYS A 139 5.73 1.64 -1.76
C CYS A 139 5.66 1.29 -3.25
N VAL A 140 6.17 0.12 -3.61
CA VAL A 140 6.22 -0.38 -4.98
C VAL A 140 5.15 -1.46 -5.14
N VAL A 141 4.13 -1.17 -5.93
CA VAL A 141 3.07 -2.14 -6.26
C VAL A 141 3.09 -2.48 -7.75
N GLN A 142 2.81 -3.73 -8.09
CA GLN A 142 2.54 -4.16 -9.45
C GLN A 142 1.04 -4.18 -9.70
N GLN A 143 0.64 -3.81 -10.91
CA GLN A 143 -0.73 -3.90 -11.38
C GLN A 143 -0.75 -4.37 -12.84
N SER A 144 -1.65 -5.30 -13.16
CA SER A 144 -1.88 -5.71 -14.55
C SER A 144 -2.65 -4.65 -15.33
N TYR A 145 -2.40 -4.55 -16.64
CA TYR A 145 -3.24 -3.72 -17.51
C TYR A 145 -4.67 -4.26 -17.53
N VAL A 146 -5.64 -3.34 -17.49
CA VAL A 146 -6.99 -3.68 -17.90
C VAL A 146 -6.98 -3.74 -19.42
N ALA A 147 -6.95 -4.95 -19.97
CA ALA A 147 -7.34 -5.12 -21.36
C ALA A 147 -8.83 -4.77 -21.45
N ILE A 148 -9.18 -3.74 -22.24
CA ILE A 148 -10.56 -3.53 -22.65
C ILE A 148 -10.89 -4.72 -23.58
N GLN A 149 -11.73 -5.64 -23.12
CA GLN A 149 -12.33 -6.66 -23.98
C GLN A 149 -13.49 -6.07 -24.78
#